data_AF-A0A543K5V7-F1
#
_entry.id   AF-A0A543K5V7-F1
#
_cell.length_a   1.000
_cell.length_b   1.000
_cell.length_c   1.000
_cell.angle_alpha   90.00
_cell.angle_beta   90.00
_cell.angle_gamma   90.00
#
_symmetry.space_group_name_H-M   'P 1'
#
loop_
_entity.id
_entity.type
_entity.pdbx_description
1 polymer ?
#
loop_
_entity_poly.entity_id
_entity_poly.type
_entity_poly.pdbx_seq_one_letter_code
_entity_poly.pdbx_strand_id
1 'polypeptide(L)'
;MTDKAEFDRKLAAALAELRATGMWSANYDPHMDHALRRLGLRLRPPHYRSCMRVFLGYALFFVIGWGALMWMWAWREAWVTAGFVGVPWEYLVRSGIFWSVMGLGLALSLLYDRRKHRLRDWDTL
;
A
#
# COMPACT_ATOMS: atom_id res chain seq x y z
N MET A 1 28.26 -8.85 -8.23
CA MET A 1 27.77 -7.55 -7.72
C MET A 1 26.56 -7.85 -6.86
N THR A 2 26.57 -7.41 -5.61
CA THR A 2 25.57 -7.80 -4.60
C THR A 2 24.17 -7.39 -5.07
N ASP A 3 23.22 -8.33 -5.08
CA ASP A 3 21.80 -8.17 -5.48
C ASP A 3 21.13 -6.90 -4.89
N LYS A 4 21.59 -6.46 -3.71
CA LYS A 4 21.19 -5.17 -3.09
C LYS A 4 21.63 -3.94 -3.90
N ALA A 5 22.88 -3.87 -4.35
CA ALA A 5 23.41 -2.72 -5.07
C ALA A 5 22.75 -2.56 -6.45
N GLU A 6 22.41 -3.67 -7.10
CA GLU A 6 21.63 -3.64 -8.34
C GLU A 6 20.20 -3.15 -8.09
N PHE A 7 19.55 -3.66 -7.04
CA PHE A 7 18.22 -3.20 -6.64
C PHE A 7 18.20 -1.70 -6.32
N ASP A 8 19.17 -1.20 -5.56
CA ASP A 8 19.27 0.22 -5.18
C ASP A 8 19.47 1.12 -6.41
N ARG A 9 20.26 0.66 -7.40
CA ARG A 9 20.43 1.37 -8.68
C ARG A 9 19.13 1.45 -9.47
N LYS A 10 18.41 0.32 -9.61
CA LYS A 10 17.11 0.27 -10.29
C LYS A 10 16.06 1.11 -9.57
N LEU A 11 16.06 1.11 -8.24
CA LEU A 11 15.18 1.94 -7.42
C LEU A 11 15.45 3.44 -7.66
N ALA A 12 16.71 3.85 -7.69
CA ALA A 12 17.08 5.24 -7.98
C ALA A 12 16.65 5.67 -9.39
N ALA A 13 16.84 4.81 -10.40
CA ALA A 13 16.41 5.06 -11.77
C ALA A 13 14.87 5.19 -11.88
N ALA A 14 14.13 4.28 -11.25
CA ALA A 14 12.66 4.31 -11.21
C ALA A 14 12.13 5.60 -10.54
N LEU A 15 12.74 6.01 -9.41
CA LEU A 15 12.36 7.24 -8.72
C LEU A 15 12.71 8.49 -9.53
N ALA A 16 13.82 8.48 -10.28
CA ALA A 16 14.17 9.57 -11.18
C ALA A 16 13.17 9.69 -12.35
N GLU A 17 12.76 8.56 -12.93
CA GLU A 17 11.73 8.52 -13.98
C GLU A 17 10.37 9.03 -13.45
N LEU A 18 9.95 8.58 -12.26
CA LEU A 18 8.72 9.04 -11.61
C LEU A 18 8.78 10.52 -11.19
N ARG A 19 9.96 11.07 -10.87
CA ARG A 19 10.13 12.51 -10.61
C ARG A 19 10.00 13.34 -11.88
N ALA A 20 10.48 12.81 -13.01
CA ALA A 20 10.45 13.49 -14.30
C ALA A 20 9.03 13.65 -14.87
N THR A 21 8.05 12.85 -14.42
CA THR A 21 6.64 12.97 -14.84
C THR A 21 5.90 14.15 -14.21
N GLY A 22 6.50 14.81 -13.21
CA GLY A 22 5.86 15.92 -12.47
C GLY A 22 4.78 15.47 -11.48
N MET A 23 4.64 14.17 -11.23
CA MET A 23 3.72 13.65 -10.22
C MET A 23 4.13 14.12 -8.81
N TRP A 24 3.16 14.28 -7.92
CA TRP A 24 3.46 14.56 -6.51
C TRP A 24 4.16 13.34 -5.89
N SER A 25 5.26 13.58 -5.17
CA SER A 25 6.04 12.57 -4.44
C SER A 25 5.21 11.66 -3.55
N ALA A 26 4.13 12.14 -2.95
CA ALA A 26 3.25 11.32 -2.13
C ALA A 26 2.53 10.21 -2.95
N ASN A 27 2.34 10.41 -4.27
CA ASN A 27 1.66 9.46 -5.15
C ASN A 27 2.58 8.32 -5.61
N TYR A 28 3.86 8.63 -5.91
CA TYR A 28 4.81 7.62 -6.39
C TYR A 28 5.75 7.07 -5.32
N ASP A 29 5.87 7.74 -4.17
CA ASP A 29 6.63 7.28 -3.03
C ASP A 29 5.90 7.53 -1.70
N PRO A 30 4.87 6.72 -1.39
CA PRO A 30 4.11 6.89 -0.17
C PRO A 30 4.97 6.62 1.08
N HIS A 31 4.75 7.39 2.14
CA HIS A 31 5.54 7.34 3.38
C HIS A 31 5.72 5.92 3.95
N MET A 32 4.70 5.07 3.82
CA MET A 32 4.75 3.67 4.24
C MET A 32 5.85 2.89 3.51
N ASP A 33 5.97 3.02 2.20
CA ASP A 33 7.01 2.33 1.43
C ASP A 33 8.39 2.83 1.83
N HIS A 34 8.51 4.14 2.10
CA HIS A 34 9.75 4.73 2.56
C HIS A 34 10.18 4.19 3.93
N ALA A 35 9.23 3.97 4.85
CA ALA A 35 9.49 3.35 6.15
C ALA A 35 9.87 1.87 6.01
N LEU A 36 9.15 1.10 5.21
CA LEU A 36 9.43 -0.31 4.99
C LEU A 36 10.78 -0.55 4.30
N ARG A 37 11.19 0.33 3.37
CA ARG A 37 12.55 0.29 2.79
C ARG A 37 13.64 0.59 3.81
N ARG A 38 13.40 1.50 4.75
CA ARG A 38 14.33 1.75 5.87
C ARG A 38 14.47 0.53 6.80
N LEU A 39 13.43 -0.28 6.91
CA LEU A 39 13.48 -1.58 7.62
C LEU A 39 14.21 -2.68 6.82
N GLY A 40 14.80 -2.35 5.67
CA GLY A 40 15.58 -3.27 4.84
C GLY A 40 14.76 -4.06 3.82
N LEU A 41 13.45 -3.82 3.72
CA LEU A 41 12.61 -4.49 2.73
C LEU A 41 12.84 -3.91 1.34
N ARG A 42 13.10 -4.78 0.37
CA ARG A 42 13.34 -4.41 -1.03
C ARG A 42 12.02 -4.17 -1.77
N LEU A 43 11.40 -3.03 -1.48
CA LEU A 43 10.12 -2.64 -2.07
C LEU A 43 10.33 -1.76 -3.30
N ARG A 44 9.84 -2.25 -4.44
CA ARG A 44 9.74 -1.45 -5.67
C ARG A 44 8.69 -0.33 -5.47
N PRO A 45 8.75 0.79 -6.19
CA PRO A 45 7.71 1.81 -6.14
C PRO A 45 6.33 1.24 -6.52
N PRO A 46 5.20 1.81 -6.04
CA PRO A 46 3.84 1.35 -6.33
C PRO A 46 3.58 1.07 -7.81
N HIS A 47 4.06 1.96 -8.69
CA HIS A 47 3.90 1.88 -10.14
C HIS A 47 4.64 0.70 -10.82
N TYR A 48 5.68 0.17 -10.16
CA TYR A 48 6.51 -0.93 -10.64
C TYR A 48 6.23 -2.26 -9.90
N ARG A 49 5.30 -2.25 -8.94
CA ARG A 49 4.81 -3.46 -8.25
C ARG A 49 3.59 -4.01 -8.97
N SER A 50 3.33 -5.31 -8.78
CA SER A 50 2.05 -5.85 -9.22
C SER A 50 0.92 -5.19 -8.42
N CYS A 51 -0.15 -4.83 -9.12
CA CYS A 51 -1.34 -4.21 -8.54
C CYS A 51 -1.83 -4.96 -7.29
N MET A 52 -1.84 -6.30 -7.34
CA MET A 52 -2.23 -7.16 -6.22
C MET A 52 -1.33 -7.01 -4.98
N ARG A 53 0.00 -6.84 -5.15
CA ARG A 53 0.92 -6.66 -4.02
C ARG A 53 0.72 -5.30 -3.35
N VAL A 54 0.44 -4.25 -4.13
CA VAL A 54 0.12 -2.93 -3.59
C VAL A 54 -1.20 -2.99 -2.83
N PHE A 55 -2.24 -3.57 -3.44
CA PHE A 55 -3.54 -3.78 -2.80
C PHE A 55 -3.42 -4.53 -1.47
N LEU A 56 -2.75 -5.68 -1.45
CA LEU A 56 -2.58 -6.47 -0.22
C LEU A 56 -1.77 -5.72 0.85
N GLY A 57 -0.72 -4.99 0.47
CA GLY A 57 0.08 -4.22 1.41
C GLY A 57 -0.73 -3.11 2.09
N TYR A 58 -1.51 -2.36 1.32
CA TYR A 58 -2.40 -1.32 1.85
C TYR A 58 -3.56 -1.92 2.65
N ALA A 59 -4.19 -2.99 2.16
CA ALA A 59 -5.26 -3.67 2.87
C ALA A 59 -4.79 -4.17 4.24
N LEU A 60 -3.61 -4.78 4.33
CA LEU A 60 -3.05 -5.26 5.59
C LEU A 60 -2.75 -4.12 6.55
N PHE A 61 -2.07 -3.07 6.10
CA PHE A 61 -1.76 -1.89 6.91
C PHE A 61 -3.03 -1.27 7.49
N PHE A 62 -4.06 -1.08 6.66
CA PHE A 62 -5.32 -0.49 7.08
C PHE A 62 -6.14 -1.42 7.97
N VAL A 63 -6.22 -2.72 7.69
CA VAL A 63 -6.95 -3.68 8.55
C VAL A 63 -6.32 -3.71 9.95
N ILE A 64 -4.99 -3.76 10.05
CA ILE A 64 -4.30 -3.76 11.34
C ILE A 64 -4.46 -2.40 12.03
N GLY A 65 -4.20 -1.29 11.33
CA GLY A 65 -4.26 0.05 11.92
C GLY A 65 -5.67 0.46 12.33
N TRP A 66 -6.65 0.29 11.44
CA TRP A 66 -8.06 0.58 11.70
C TRP A 66 -8.66 -0.37 12.72
N GLY A 67 -8.33 -1.67 12.64
CA GLY A 67 -8.76 -2.66 13.63
C GLY A 67 -8.24 -2.33 15.03
N ALA A 68 -6.97 -1.95 15.17
CA ALA A 68 -6.40 -1.50 16.43
C ALA A 68 -7.01 -0.20 16.96
N LEU A 69 -7.37 0.73 16.06
CA LEU A 69 -8.03 1.97 16.45
C LEU A 69 -9.47 1.72 16.92
N MET A 70 -10.24 0.93 16.17
CA MET A 70 -11.60 0.49 16.57
C MET A 70 -11.57 -0.33 17.85
N TRP A 71 -10.52 -1.13 18.04
CA TRP A 71 -10.28 -1.82 19.29
C TRP A 71 -10.24 -0.87 20.47
N MET A 72 -9.38 0.16 20.39
CA MET A 72 -9.20 1.11 21.49
C MET A 72 -10.44 1.96 21.77
N TRP A 73 -11.21 2.32 20.74
CA TRP A 73 -12.35 3.24 20.89
C TRP A 73 -13.71 2.59 21.05
N ALA A 74 -13.95 1.45 20.42
CA ALA A 74 -15.29 0.86 20.32
C ALA A 74 -15.34 -0.59 20.83
N TRP A 75 -14.41 -1.44 20.41
CA TRP A 75 -14.53 -2.88 20.66
C TRP A 75 -14.03 -3.30 22.03
N ARG A 76 -13.16 -2.52 22.70
CA ARG A 76 -12.64 -2.85 24.04
C ARG A 76 -13.76 -3.06 25.06
N GLU A 77 -14.74 -2.16 25.12
CA GLU A 77 -15.89 -2.24 26.06
C GLU A 77 -16.82 -3.41 25.69
N ALA A 78 -17.12 -3.56 24.40
CA ALA A 78 -17.96 -4.64 23.89
C ALA A 78 -17.34 -6.04 24.11
N TRP A 79 -16.01 -6.16 23.99
CA TRP A 79 -15.30 -7.41 24.17
C TRP A 79 -15.23 -7.85 25.63
N VAL A 80 -15.08 -6.90 26.56
CA VAL A 80 -15.11 -7.19 28.00
C VAL A 80 -16.50 -7.66 28.44
N THR A 81 -17.56 -7.10 27.84
CA THR A 81 -18.95 -7.37 28.26
C THR A 81 -19.54 -8.62 27.60
N ALA A 82 -19.24 -8.88 26.33
CA ALA A 82 -19.89 -9.93 25.53
C ALA A 82 -18.90 -10.87 24.79
N GLY A 83 -17.59 -10.75 25.05
CA GLY A 83 -16.58 -11.53 24.36
C GLY A 83 -16.57 -11.26 22.85
N PHE A 84 -15.94 -12.15 22.08
CA PHE A 84 -15.79 -11.99 20.62
C PHE A 84 -17.13 -11.89 19.88
N VAL A 85 -18.20 -12.45 20.45
CA VAL A 85 -19.56 -12.41 19.91
C VAL A 85 -20.16 -11.00 19.94
N GLY A 86 -19.66 -10.14 20.83
CA GLY A 86 -20.07 -8.73 20.93
C GLY A 86 -19.45 -7.81 19.88
N VAL A 87 -18.50 -8.28 19.07
CA VAL A 87 -17.93 -7.48 17.98
C VAL A 87 -18.97 -7.36 16.88
N PRO A 88 -19.42 -6.15 16.51
CA PRO A 88 -20.49 -6.01 15.53
C PRO A 88 -19.94 -6.27 14.12
N TRP A 89 -20.15 -7.50 13.67
CA TRP A 89 -19.67 -8.06 12.40
C TRP A 89 -20.09 -7.24 11.17
N GLU A 90 -21.22 -6.54 11.27
CA GLU A 90 -21.69 -5.58 10.27
C GLU A 90 -20.67 -4.47 9.96
N TYR A 91 -19.92 -3.98 10.96
CA TYR A 91 -18.87 -2.99 10.72
C TYR A 91 -17.66 -3.59 10.01
N LEU A 92 -17.34 -4.85 10.28
CA LEU A 92 -16.27 -5.56 9.57
C LEU A 92 -16.66 -5.76 8.09
N VAL A 93 -17.90 -6.15 7.81
CA VAL A 93 -18.37 -6.33 6.43
C VAL A 93 -18.43 -4.99 5.69
N ARG A 94 -19.01 -3.94 6.28
CA ARG A 94 -19.12 -2.61 5.66
C ARG A 94 -17.76 -1.99 5.40
N SER A 95 -16.84 -2.08 6.37
CA SER A 95 -15.46 -1.62 6.18
C SER A 95 -14.76 -2.44 5.10
N GLY A 96 -14.88 -3.78 5.12
CA GLY A 96 -14.30 -4.63 4.08
C GLY A 96 -14.73 -4.27 2.65
N ILE A 97 -16.02 -3.96 2.45
CA ILE A 97 -16.56 -3.51 1.16
C ILE A 97 -15.97 -2.15 0.77
N PHE A 98 -16.01 -1.18 1.69
CA PHE A 98 -15.44 0.15 1.45
C PHE A 98 -13.95 0.08 1.08
N TRP A 99 -13.17 -0.72 1.80
CA TRP A 99 -11.75 -0.91 1.55
C TRP A 99 -11.46 -1.63 0.24
N SER A 100 -12.30 -2.59 -0.16
CA SER A 100 -12.18 -3.25 -1.46
C SER A 100 -12.39 -2.27 -2.61
N VAL A 101 -13.35 -1.37 -2.50
CA VAL A 101 -13.61 -0.31 -3.49
C VAL A 101 -12.44 0.68 -3.54
N MET A 102 -11.94 1.13 -2.39
CA MET A 102 -10.79 2.03 -2.33
C MET A 102 -9.52 1.40 -2.90
N GLY A 103 -9.27 0.13 -2.59
CA GLY A 103 -8.11 -0.59 -3.13
C GLY A 103 -8.23 -0.84 -4.64
N LEU A 104 -9.44 -1.05 -5.17
CA LEU A 104 -9.68 -1.09 -6.61
C LEU A 104 -9.45 0.29 -7.26
N GLY A 105 -9.84 1.38 -6.59
CA GLY A 105 -9.56 2.74 -7.04
C GLY A 105 -8.06 3.01 -7.18
N LEU A 106 -7.27 2.64 -6.16
CA LEU A 106 -5.80 2.74 -6.19
C LEU A 106 -5.19 1.87 -7.29
N ALA A 107 -5.70 0.66 -7.47
CA ALA A 107 -5.29 -0.23 -8.54
C ALA A 107 -5.49 0.40 -9.93
N LEU A 108 -6.66 1.01 -10.16
CA LEU A 108 -7.00 1.66 -11.41
C LEU A 108 -6.17 2.93 -11.64
N SER A 109 -5.92 3.74 -10.60
CA SER A 109 -5.09 4.94 -10.73
C SER A 109 -3.65 4.57 -11.12
N LEU A 110 -3.06 3.55 -10.49
CA LEU A 110 -1.71 3.08 -10.83
C LEU A 110 -1.63 2.54 -12.26
N LEU A 111 -2.67 1.83 -12.73
CA LEU A 111 -2.74 1.36 -14.11
C LEU A 111 -2.93 2.52 -15.10
N TYR A 112 -3.75 3.50 -14.75
CA TYR A 112 -3.97 4.70 -15.54
C TYR A 112 -2.68 5.52 -15.66
N ASP A 113 -2.00 5.79 -14.55
CA ASP A 113 -0.75 6.56 -14.50
C ASP A 113 0.36 5.83 -15.27
N ARG A 114 0.47 4.50 -15.13
CA ARG A 114 1.44 3.71 -15.92
C ARG A 114 1.19 3.83 -17.42
N ARG A 115 -0.08 3.78 -17.87
CA ARG A 115 -0.43 3.93 -19.29
C ARG A 115 -0.21 5.36 -19.79
N LYS A 116 -0.57 6.36 -18.98
CA LYS A 116 -0.43 7.79 -19.32
C LYS A 116 1.02 8.21 -19.44
N HIS A 117 1.88 7.74 -18.54
CA HIS A 117 3.30 8.13 -18.48
C HIS A 117 4.23 7.17 -19.23
N ARG A 118 3.71 6.09 -19.84
CA ARG A 118 4.50 5.09 -20.59
C ARG A 118 5.76 4.64 -19.82
N LEU A 119 5.60 4.40 -18.52
CA LEU A 119 6.70 4.01 -17.64
C LEU A 119 7.35 2.73 -18.16
N ARG A 120 8.68 2.67 -18.12
CA ARG A 120 9.44 1.46 -18.47
C ARG A 120 9.13 0.33 -17.51
N ASP A 121 9.38 -0.91 -17.93
CA ASP A 121 9.25 -2.06 -17.06
C ASP A 121 10.42 -2.13 -16.07
N TRP A 122 10.17 -2.66 -14.86
CA TRP A 122 11.22 -2.78 -13.84
C TRP A 122 12.43 -3.61 -14.32
N ASP A 123 12.16 -4.62 -15.15
CA ASP A 123 13.19 -5.54 -15.64
C ASP A 123 14.06 -4.91 -16.74
N THR A 124 13.64 -3.77 -17.30
CA THR A 124 14.38 -3.02 -18.32
C THR A 124 15.08 -1.76 -17.80
N LEU A 125 15.05 -1.54 -16.47
CA LEU A 125 15.73 -0.44 -15.76
C LEU A 125 17.17 -0.76 -15.33
#